data_AF-A0A7S2CN21-F1
#
_entry.id   AF-A0A7S2CN21-F1
#
_cell.length_a   1.000
_cell.length_b   1.000
_cell.length_c   1.000
_cell.angle_alpha   90.00
_cell.angle_beta   90.00
_cell.angle_gamma   90.00
#
_symmetry.space_group_name_H-M   'P 1'
#
loop_
_entity.id
_entity.type
_entity.pdbx_description
1 polymer ?
#
loop_
_entity_poly.entity_id
_entity_poly.type
_entity_poly.pdbx_seq_one_letter_code
_entity_poly.pdbx_strand_id
1 'polypeptide(L)'
;YTIPVLPELDDLTVGGLVSGVGIETSSHKYGLFQYICVHFELVLADGTVINCSKDEHPEIFYMVPWSHGTLGFLTAATIKMIPAKEYVKVEYLPFRNQQDAIE
;
A
#
# COMPACT_ATOMS: atom_id res chain seq x y z
N TYR A 1 13.19 11.49 -2.80
CA TYR A 1 11.84 10.96 -3.09
C TYR A 1 11.47 9.95 -2.02
N THR A 2 10.19 9.74 -1.79
CA THR A 2 9.66 8.74 -0.85
C THR A 2 8.41 8.08 -1.43
N ILE A 3 8.02 6.94 -0.89
CA ILE A 3 6.70 6.35 -1.15
C ILE A 3 5.60 7.22 -0.49
N PRO A 4 4.43 7.40 -1.12
CA PRO A 4 3.35 8.24 -0.59
C PRO A 4 2.70 7.69 0.69
N VAL A 5 2.67 6.37 0.85
CA VAL A 5 2.15 5.66 2.02
C VAL A 5 3.33 4.95 2.67
N LEU A 6 3.78 5.45 3.81
CA LEU A 6 4.97 4.95 4.50
C LEU A 6 4.58 3.95 5.60
N PRO A 7 5.12 2.72 5.62
CA PRO A 7 4.87 1.75 6.67
C PRO A 7 5.37 2.22 8.03
N GLU A 8 4.58 1.99 9.09
CA GLU A 8 4.96 2.40 10.45
C GLU A 8 5.89 1.40 11.17
N LEU A 9 5.88 0.13 10.75
CA LEU A 9 6.68 -0.95 11.35
C LEU A 9 7.78 -1.42 10.38
N ASP A 10 8.96 -1.70 10.93
CA ASP A 10 10.14 -2.12 10.16
C ASP A 10 9.98 -3.51 9.52
N ASP A 11 9.17 -4.40 10.12
CA ASP A 11 8.99 -5.79 9.67
C ASP A 11 7.98 -5.94 8.52
N LEU A 12 7.33 -4.85 8.08
CA LEU A 12 6.31 -4.90 7.04
C LEU A 12 6.94 -5.00 5.64
N THR A 13 6.44 -5.94 4.85
CA THR A 13 6.90 -6.17 3.47
C THR A 13 5.91 -5.60 2.45
N VAL A 14 6.41 -5.21 1.28
CA VAL A 14 5.60 -4.71 0.15
C VAL A 14 4.48 -5.70 -0.20
N GLY A 15 4.79 -6.99 -0.31
CA GLY A 15 3.79 -8.01 -0.63
C GLY A 15 2.71 -8.14 0.46
N GLY A 16 3.11 -8.12 1.73
CA GLY A 16 2.17 -8.16 2.86
C GLY A 16 1.23 -6.95 2.87
N LEU A 17 1.76 -5.76 2.61
CA LEU A 17 0.98 -4.51 2.56
C LEU A 17 0.00 -4.47 1.39
N VAL A 18 0.41 -4.99 0.23
CA VAL A 18 -0.46 -5.06 -0.95
C VAL A 18 -1.56 -6.11 -0.77
N SER A 19 -1.21 -7.35 -0.41
CA SER A 19 -2.16 -8.46 -0.35
C SER A 19 -3.03 -8.48 0.91
N GLY A 20 -2.66 -7.72 1.93
CA GLY A 20 -3.45 -7.51 3.14
C GLY A 20 -4.34 -6.27 3.01
N VAL A 21 -4.19 -5.35 3.96
CA VAL A 21 -5.03 -4.13 4.10
C VAL A 21 -4.21 -2.85 3.87
N GLY A 22 -2.93 -2.85 4.22
CA GLY A 22 -1.98 -1.77 3.93
C GLY A 22 -2.43 -0.37 4.37
N ILE A 23 -2.97 -0.25 5.58
CA ILE A 23 -3.33 1.05 6.19
C ILE A 23 -2.13 1.58 6.95
N GLU A 24 -1.69 2.79 6.61
CA GLU A 24 -0.58 3.46 7.26
C GLU A 24 -0.86 4.95 7.51
N THR A 25 0.08 5.66 8.12
CA THR A 25 -0.06 7.05 8.58
C THR A 25 -0.60 8.01 7.51
N SER A 26 -0.19 7.81 6.27
CA SER A 26 -0.51 8.69 5.12
C SER A 26 -1.70 8.20 4.28
N SER A 27 -2.35 7.11 4.70
CA SER A 27 -3.45 6.50 3.94
C SER A 27 -4.70 7.38 3.84
N HIS A 28 -4.93 8.27 4.81
CA HIS A 28 -6.02 9.26 4.74
C HIS A 28 -5.88 10.23 3.54
N LYS A 29 -4.66 10.39 2.99
CA LYS A 29 -4.38 11.30 1.87
C LYS A 29 -4.20 10.57 0.54
N TYR A 30 -3.54 9.41 0.54
CA TYR A 30 -3.19 8.68 -0.68
C TYR A 30 -3.97 7.37 -0.86
N GLY A 31 -4.82 7.03 0.10
CA GLY A 31 -5.48 5.74 0.20
C GLY A 31 -4.59 4.64 0.80
N LEU A 32 -5.09 3.42 0.79
CA LEU A 32 -4.36 2.20 1.15
C LEU A 32 -3.13 1.95 0.25
N PHE A 33 -2.19 1.14 0.72
CA PHE A 33 -0.91 0.89 0.07
C PHE A 33 -1.05 0.36 -1.38
N GLN A 34 -2.08 -0.42 -1.70
CA GLN A 34 -2.33 -0.88 -3.06
C GLN A 34 -2.67 0.25 -4.04
N TYR A 35 -3.25 1.37 -3.58
CA TYR A 35 -3.65 2.46 -4.49
C TYR A 35 -2.47 3.27 -5.02
N ILE A 36 -1.32 3.19 -4.36
CA ILE A 36 -0.07 3.81 -4.82
C ILE A 36 0.75 2.88 -5.73
N CYS A 37 0.34 1.62 -5.87
CA CYS A 37 0.93 0.67 -6.80
C CYS A 37 0.29 0.80 -8.19
N VAL A 38 1.09 0.67 -9.25
CA VAL A 38 0.63 0.78 -10.65
C VAL A 38 0.81 -0.50 -11.45
N HIS A 39 1.63 -1.42 -10.97
CA HIS A 39 1.96 -2.68 -11.63
C HIS A 39 2.38 -3.72 -10.60
N PHE A 40 2.03 -4.99 -10.84
CA PHE A 40 2.45 -6.15 -10.06
C PHE A 40 2.98 -7.26 -10.98
N GLU A 41 3.95 -8.02 -10.47
CA GLU A 41 4.38 -9.29 -11.04
C GLU A 41 4.02 -10.41 -10.05
N LEU A 42 3.35 -11.45 -10.54
CA LEU A 42 2.94 -12.60 -9.74
C LEU A 42 3.42 -13.91 -10.36
N VAL A 43 3.84 -14.84 -9.51
CA VAL A 43 4.03 -16.25 -9.86
C VAL A 43 2.79 -17.02 -9.43
N LEU A 44 2.05 -17.56 -10.40
CA LEU A 44 0.86 -18.36 -10.17
C LEU A 44 1.20 -19.78 -9.69
N ALA A 45 0.19 -20.52 -9.24
CA ALA A 45 0.35 -21.87 -8.69
C ALA A 45 0.92 -22.90 -9.69
N ASP A 46 0.73 -22.68 -10.99
CA ASP A 46 1.28 -23.50 -12.07
C ASP A 46 2.75 -23.13 -12.43
N GLY A 47 3.31 -22.12 -11.77
CA GLY A 47 4.65 -21.59 -12.04
C GLY A 47 4.68 -20.52 -13.13
N THR A 48 3.54 -20.15 -13.72
CA THR A 48 3.47 -19.09 -14.73
C THR A 48 3.71 -17.72 -14.09
N VAL A 49 4.56 -16.90 -14.72
CA VAL A 49 4.77 -15.50 -14.33
C VAL A 49 3.82 -14.62 -15.10
N ILE A 50 3.06 -13.80 -14.40
CA ILE A 50 2.14 -12.83 -14.99
C ILE A 50 2.50 -11.42 -14.54
N ASN A 51 2.27 -10.46 -15.42
CA ASN A 51 2.35 -9.04 -15.14
C ASN A 51 0.93 -8.47 -15.16
N CYS A 52 0.56 -7.65 -14.18
CA CYS A 52 -0.74 -7.02 -14.17
C CYS A 52 -0.68 -5.55 -13.75
N SER A 53 -1.52 -4.76 -14.39
CA SER A 53 -1.68 -3.32 -14.22
C SER A 53 -3.13 -2.95 -14.54
N LYS A 54 -3.43 -1.65 -14.60
CA LYS A 54 -4.76 -1.18 -15.03
C LYS A 54 -5.04 -1.46 -16.51
N ASP A 55 -4.00 -1.62 -17.31
CA ASP A 55 -4.09 -1.77 -18.77
C ASP A 55 -3.75 -3.20 -19.24
N GLU A 56 -3.15 -4.02 -18.36
CA GLU A 56 -2.74 -5.41 -18.61
C GLU A 56 -3.29 -6.30 -17.49
N HIS A 57 -4.12 -7.30 -17.79
CA HIS A 57 -4.78 -8.15 -16.79
C HIS A 57 -5.44 -7.37 -15.62
N PRO A 58 -6.31 -6.38 -15.91
CA PRO A 58 -6.92 -5.52 -14.89
C PRO A 58 -7.72 -6.31 -13.85
N GLU A 59 -8.36 -7.39 -14.26
CA GLU A 59 -9.09 -8.30 -13.37
C GLU A 59 -8.18 -8.85 -12.27
N ILE A 60 -6.95 -9.26 -12.61
CA ILE A 60 -5.99 -9.77 -11.65
C ILE A 60 -5.45 -8.63 -10.81
N PHE A 61 -5.10 -7.49 -11.44
CA PHE A 61 -4.58 -6.32 -10.74
C PHE A 61 -5.51 -5.85 -9.60
N TYR A 62 -6.82 -5.86 -9.82
CA TYR A 62 -7.80 -5.49 -8.79
C TYR A 62 -8.14 -6.61 -7.80
N MET A 63 -7.81 -7.87 -8.11
CA MET A 63 -8.00 -9.02 -7.21
C MET A 63 -6.80 -9.26 -6.27
N VAL A 64 -5.60 -8.81 -6.64
CA VAL A 64 -4.38 -8.97 -5.83
C VAL A 64 -4.51 -8.35 -4.43
N PRO A 65 -5.04 -7.12 -4.27
CA PRO A 65 -5.31 -6.57 -2.95
C PRO A 65 -6.30 -7.44 -2.18
N TRP A 66 -6.09 -7.64 -0.89
CA TRP A 66 -6.92 -8.51 -0.03
C TRP A 66 -6.88 -10.01 -0.37
N SER A 67 -6.04 -10.45 -1.30
CA SER A 67 -5.91 -11.87 -1.64
C SER A 67 -5.22 -12.70 -0.56
N HIS A 68 -4.55 -12.08 0.41
CA HIS A 68 -3.73 -12.77 1.41
C HIS A 68 -2.73 -13.78 0.81
N GLY A 69 -2.24 -13.52 -0.41
CA GLY A 69 -1.30 -14.39 -1.12
C GLY A 69 -1.92 -15.66 -1.74
N THR A 70 -3.25 -15.80 -1.74
CA THR A 70 -3.93 -17.00 -2.28
C THR A 70 -3.92 -17.08 -3.80
N LEU A 71 -3.75 -15.95 -4.49
CA LEU A 71 -3.74 -15.88 -5.96
C LEU A 71 -2.38 -16.24 -6.57
N GLY A 72 -1.31 -16.15 -5.79
CA GLY A 72 0.06 -16.37 -6.25
C GLY A 72 1.06 -15.60 -5.40
N PHE A 73 2.35 -15.78 -5.70
CA PHE A 73 3.43 -15.06 -5.03
C PHE A 73 3.68 -13.73 -5.73
N LEU A 74 3.50 -12.62 -5.01
CA LEU A 74 3.86 -11.30 -5.51
C LEU A 74 5.39 -11.14 -5.44
N THR A 75 6.03 -11.06 -6.61
CA THR A 75 7.50 -11.00 -6.75
C THR A 75 8.01 -9.60 -7.01
N ALA A 76 7.22 -8.76 -7.69
CA ALA A 76 7.56 -7.36 -7.93
C ALA A 76 6.33 -6.45 -7.85
N ALA A 77 6.57 -5.19 -7.48
CA ALA A 77 5.57 -4.13 -7.51
C ALA A 77 6.20 -2.81 -7.97
N THR A 78 5.49 -2.07 -8.81
CA THR A 78 5.88 -0.70 -9.18
C THR A 78 5.04 0.28 -8.38
N ILE A 79 5.71 1.13 -7.60
CA ILE A 79 5.08 2.07 -6.66
C ILE A 79 5.33 3.50 -7.13
N LYS A 80 4.30 4.34 -7.08
CA LYS A 80 4.44 5.78 -7.35
C LYS A 80 5.33 6.43 -6.30
N MET A 81 6.18 7.35 -6.73
CA MET A 81 7.08 8.11 -5.84
C MET A 81 6.66 9.57 -5.77
N ILE A 82 6.82 10.18 -4.60
CA ILE A 82 6.61 11.61 -4.37
C ILE A 82 7.89 12.30 -3.89
N PRO A 83 8.07 13.62 -4.13
CA PRO A 83 9.18 14.36 -3.56
C PRO A 83 9.13 14.33 -2.02
N ALA A 84 10.28 14.03 -1.41
CA ALA A 84 10.42 14.10 0.05
C ALA A 84 10.78 15.53 0.44
N LYS A 85 10.10 16.08 1.45
CA LYS A 85 10.44 17.38 2.03
C LYS A 85 11.54 17.20 3.08
N GLU A 86 12.37 18.22 3.26
CA GLU A 86 13.44 18.19 4.25
C GLU A 86 12.93 18.23 5.70
N TYR A 87 11.78 18.87 5.92
CA TYR A 87 11.21 19.07 7.25
C TYR A 87 9.71 18.78 7.27
N VAL A 88 9.24 18.26 8.40
CA VAL A 88 7.82 18.00 8.70
C VAL A 88 7.45 18.74 9.98
N LYS A 89 6.31 19.43 9.97
CA LYS A 89 5.72 20.00 11.19
C LYS A 89 4.81 18.96 11.82
N VAL A 90 5.03 18.65 13.10
CA VAL A 90 4.18 17.75 13.90
C VAL A 90 3.54 18.58 15.01
N GLU A 91 2.25 18.38 15.24
CA GLU A 91 1.49 19.05 16.29
C GLU A 91 0.81 17.98 17.15
N TYR A 92 1.02 18.05 18.47
CA TYR A 92 0.42 17.14 19.44
C TYR A 92 -0.64 17.90 20.23
N LEU A 93 -1.90 17.51 20.06
CA LEU A 93 -3.05 18.10 20.73
C LEU A 93 -3.60 17.11 21.77
N PRO A 94 -3.46 17.38 23.09
CA PRO A 94 -4.01 16.52 24.12
C PRO A 94 -5.50 16.81 24.35
N PHE A 95 -6.32 15.76 24.41
CA PHE A 95 -7.75 15.85 24.69
C PHE A 95 -8.09 15.15 26.02
N ARG A 96 -9.10 15.65 26.73
CA ARG A 96 -9.52 15.11 28.04
C ARG A 96 -10.79 14.27 27.99
N ASN A 97 -11.55 14.37 26.90
CA ASN A 97 -12.72 13.55 26.64
C ASN A 97 -12.83 13.28 25.13
N GLN A 98 -13.65 12.30 24.74
CA GLN A 98 -13.81 11.90 23.34
C GLN A 98 -14.50 12.97 22.49
N GLN A 99 -15.43 13.74 23.08
CA GLN A 99 -16.19 14.77 22.37
C GLN A 99 -15.25 15.86 21.84
N ASP A 100 -14.34 16.34 22.69
CA ASP A 100 -13.34 17.36 22.35
C ASP A 100 -12.39 16.90 21.22
N ALA A 101 -12.19 15.59 21.05
CA ALA A 101 -11.27 15.04 20.04
C ALA A 101 -11.92 14.80 18.67
N ILE A 102 -13.25 14.73 18.62
CA ILE A 102 -14.02 14.47 17.40
C ILE A 102 -14.51 15.79 16.76
N GLU A 103 -14.82 16.79 17.60
CA GLU A 103 -15.19 18.15 17.17
C GLU A 103 -14.00 18.96 16.65
#